data_AF-A0A9E4K5N4-F1
#
_entry.id   AF-A0A9E4K5N4-F1
#
_cell.length_a   1.000
_cell.length_b   1.000
_cell.length_c   1.000
_cell.angle_alpha   90.00
_cell.angle_beta   90.00
_cell.angle_gamma   90.00
#
_symmetry.space_group_name_H-M   'P 1'
#
loop_
_entity.id
_entity.type
_entity.pdbx_description
1 polymer ?
#
loop_
_entity_poly.entity_id
_entity_poly.type
_entity_poly.pdbx_seq_one_letter_code
_entity_poly.pdbx_strand_id
1 'polypeptide(L)'
;MGDPPHDLVKHRDIHFVELHPDPNQAGTAASLLADVDGIIKTSPISPTQLQIQYELLEVSLEQIETGLTAMGLHIDNRLLYRLKRALYYYTEDTERANLGCNRSDSKCTRTIFADRYQRMNHQLRDQRPEHWRKYL
;
A
#
# COMPACT_ATOMS: atom_id res chain seq x y z
N MET A 1 -1.45 12.19 30.37
CA MET A 1 -2.02 11.76 29.07
C MET A 1 -1.79 12.91 28.12
N GLY A 2 -0.66 12.90 27.41
CA GLY A 2 -0.40 13.87 26.35
C GLY A 2 -1.04 13.33 25.07
N ASP A 3 -1.74 14.17 24.33
CA ASP A 3 -2.17 13.82 22.98
C ASP A 3 -0.96 13.28 22.21
N PRO A 4 -1.09 12.18 21.44
CA PRO A 4 -0.04 11.81 20.50
C PRO A 4 0.23 13.04 19.62
N PRO A 5 1.51 13.34 19.31
CA PRO A 5 1.84 14.52 18.53
C PRO A 5 1.02 14.48 17.24
N HIS A 6 0.20 15.51 17.04
CA HIS A 6 -0.77 15.63 15.94
C HIS A 6 -0.16 15.54 14.52
N ASP A 7 1.16 15.36 14.41
CA ASP A 7 1.89 15.31 13.15
C ASP A 7 2.11 13.90 12.61
N LEU A 8 1.89 12.83 13.40
CA LEU A 8 2.20 11.46 12.94
C LEU A 8 1.17 10.88 11.97
N VAL A 9 -0.02 11.47 11.89
CA VAL A 9 -1.07 11.03 10.96
C VAL A 9 -0.85 11.67 9.60
N LYS A 10 -0.40 10.86 8.63
CA LYS A 10 -0.12 11.34 7.28
C LYS A 10 -1.33 11.13 6.38
N HIS A 11 -1.51 12.11 5.49
CA HIS A 11 -2.58 12.15 4.50
C HIS A 11 -1.94 12.16 3.11
N ARG A 12 -2.24 11.17 2.27
CA ARG A 12 -1.61 11.01 0.96
C ARG A 12 -2.62 10.57 -0.10
N ASP A 13 -2.34 10.96 -1.34
CA ASP A 13 -3.03 10.45 -2.51
C ASP A 13 -2.14 9.41 -3.22
N ILE A 14 -2.69 8.23 -3.47
CA ILE A 14 -2.11 7.21 -4.34
C ILE A 14 -2.85 7.26 -5.68
N HIS A 15 -2.09 7.38 -6.76
CA HIS A 15 -2.61 7.39 -8.12
C HIS A 15 -2.22 6.09 -8.81
N PHE A 16 -3.17 5.46 -9.50
CA PHE A 16 -2.99 4.20 -10.23
C PHE A 16 -2.99 4.44 -11.74
N VAL A 17 -2.36 3.52 -12.47
CA VAL A 17 -2.32 3.54 -13.94
C VAL A 17 -3.74 3.31 -14.50
N GLU A 18 -4.18 4.16 -15.42
CA GLU A 18 -5.51 4.02 -16.05
C GLU A 18 -5.67 2.73 -16.87
N LEU A 19 -4.62 2.31 -17.56
CA LEU A 19 -4.61 1.10 -18.39
C LEU A 19 -4.22 -0.12 -17.55
N HIS A 20 -5.20 -0.72 -16.88
CA HIS A 20 -5.01 -1.90 -16.03
C HIS A 20 -6.19 -2.89 -16.18
N PRO A 21 -5.98 -4.21 -16.04
CA PRO A 21 -7.06 -5.21 -16.13
C PRO A 21 -8.18 -5.00 -15.10
N ASP A 22 -7.84 -4.50 -13.92
CA ASP A 22 -8.81 -4.01 -12.94
C ASP A 22 -9.12 -2.53 -13.21
N PRO A 23 -10.35 -2.18 -13.63
CA PRO A 23 -10.74 -0.79 -13.90
C PRO A 23 -10.98 0.03 -12.62
N ASN A 24 -11.05 -0.59 -11.44
CA ASN A 24 -11.29 0.07 -10.15
C ASN A 24 -10.19 -0.23 -9.13
N GLN A 25 -8.93 -0.04 -9.54
CA GLN A 25 -7.77 -0.27 -8.69
C GLN A 25 -7.85 0.46 -7.35
N ALA A 26 -8.38 1.68 -7.30
CA ALA A 26 -8.51 2.44 -6.06
C ALA A 26 -9.48 1.78 -5.07
N GLY A 27 -10.60 1.22 -5.55
CA GLY A 27 -11.54 0.47 -4.72
C GLY A 27 -10.96 -0.86 -4.23
N THR A 28 -10.24 -1.57 -5.10
CA THR A 28 -9.51 -2.80 -4.74
C THR A 28 -8.43 -2.50 -3.70
N ALA A 29 -7.66 -1.43 -3.89
CA ALA A 29 -6.64 -0.98 -2.95
C ALA A 29 -7.24 -0.61 -1.59
N ALA A 30 -8.35 0.14 -1.55
CA ALA A 30 -9.05 0.45 -0.30
C ALA A 30 -9.48 -0.82 0.45
N SER A 31 -9.98 -1.81 -0.28
CA SER A 31 -10.40 -3.10 0.29
C SER A 31 -9.22 -3.93 0.82
N LEU A 32 -8.05 -3.83 0.20
CA LEU A 32 -6.82 -4.49 0.66
C LEU A 32 -6.23 -3.82 1.90
N LEU A 33 -6.40 -2.51 2.03
CA LEU A 33 -5.84 -1.69 3.11
C LEU A 33 -6.74 -1.57 4.35
N ALA A 34 -8.02 -1.93 4.25
CA ALA A 34 -8.98 -1.79 5.35
C ALA A 34 -8.58 -2.52 6.65
N ASP A 35 -7.85 -3.62 6.54
CA ASP A 35 -7.43 -4.47 7.67
C ASP A 35 -5.93 -4.37 7.98
N VAL A 36 -5.24 -3.35 7.44
CA VAL A 36 -3.81 -3.16 7.65
C VAL A 36 -3.55 -2.32 8.90
N ASP A 37 -2.78 -2.88 9.84
CA ASP A 37 -2.29 -2.16 11.02
C ASP A 37 -1.65 -0.83 10.61
N GLY A 38 -2.07 0.26 11.27
CA GLY A 38 -1.58 1.62 11.00
C GLY A 38 -2.36 2.39 9.93
N ILE A 39 -3.23 1.76 9.15
CA ILE A 39 -4.16 2.47 8.26
C ILE A 39 -5.36 2.96 9.07
N ILE A 40 -5.61 4.27 9.05
CA ILE A 40 -6.72 4.91 9.77
C ILE A 40 -7.95 5.02 8.87
N LYS A 41 -7.76 5.42 7.61
CA LYS A 41 -8.86 5.62 6.66
C LYS A 41 -8.39 5.46 5.22
N THR A 42 -9.23 4.87 4.39
CA THR A 42 -9.06 4.79 2.94
C THR A 42 -10.31 5.32 2.25
N SER A 43 -10.15 6.25 1.32
CA SER A 43 -11.25 6.90 0.60
C SER A 43 -10.96 6.88 -0.90
N PRO A 44 -11.54 5.96 -1.69
CA PRO A 44 -11.41 5.98 -3.14
C PRO A 44 -12.17 7.20 -3.70
N ILE A 45 -11.45 8.14 -4.30
CA ILE A 45 -12.02 9.38 -4.87
C ILE A 45 -12.45 9.17 -6.32
N SER A 46 -11.70 8.34 -7.05
CA SER A 46 -11.99 7.92 -8.42
C SER A 46 -11.49 6.48 -8.62
N PRO A 47 -11.79 5.81 -9.75
CA PRO A 47 -11.32 4.44 -9.99
C PRO A 47 -9.78 4.28 -9.96
N THR A 48 -9.04 5.37 -10.18
CA THR A 48 -7.57 5.42 -10.22
C THR A 48 -6.96 6.31 -9.14
N GLN A 49 -7.75 6.87 -8.23
CA GLN A 49 -7.25 7.74 -7.16
C GLN A 49 -7.77 7.30 -5.80
N LEU A 50 -6.85 6.98 -4.90
CA LEU A 50 -7.12 6.61 -3.53
C LEU A 50 -6.53 7.64 -2.57
N GLN A 51 -7.34 8.15 -1.65
CA GLN A 51 -6.86 8.89 -0.50
C GLN A 51 -6.68 7.98 0.70
N ILE A 52 -5.55 8.13 1.39
CA ILE A 52 -5.23 7.35 2.59
C ILE A 52 -4.85 8.26 3.75
N GLN A 53 -5.25 7.83 4.94
CA GLN A 53 -4.81 8.35 6.23
C GLN A 53 -4.17 7.18 6.99
N TYR A 54 -2.97 7.39 7.50
CA TYR A 54 -2.24 6.35 8.23
C TYR A 54 -1.32 6.97 9.29
N GLU A 55 -0.98 6.16 10.29
CA GLU A 55 -0.04 6.52 11.34
C GLU A 55 1.38 6.18 10.92
N LEU A 56 2.23 7.21 10.83
CA LEU A 56 3.59 7.09 10.29
C LEU A 56 4.46 6.10 11.07
N LEU A 57 4.23 5.89 12.37
CA LEU A 57 5.04 4.98 13.18
C LEU A 57 4.73 3.51 12.87
N GLU A 58 3.46 3.20 12.61
CA GLU A 58 3.01 1.85 12.28
C GLU A 58 3.34 1.49 10.83
N VAL A 59 3.11 2.41 9.89
CA VAL A 59 3.28 2.14 8.45
C VAL A 59 3.71 3.40 7.67
N SER A 60 4.60 3.26 6.70
CA SER A 60 5.01 4.34 5.79
C SER A 60 4.35 4.27 4.41
N LEU A 61 4.35 5.37 3.66
CA LEU A 61 3.82 5.38 2.28
C LEU A 61 4.53 4.35 1.40
N GLU A 62 5.86 4.24 1.52
CA GLU A 62 6.68 3.29 0.75
C GLU A 62 6.22 1.85 1.01
N GLN A 63 5.94 1.51 2.26
CA GLN A 63 5.45 0.18 2.62
C GLN A 63 4.06 -0.09 2.04
N ILE A 64 3.15 0.87 2.13
CA ILE A 64 1.79 0.76 1.57
C ILE A 64 1.87 0.52 0.07
N GLU A 65 2.62 1.34 -0.65
CA GLU A 65 2.74 1.26 -2.11
C GLU A 65 3.46 -0.01 -2.57
N THR A 66 4.47 -0.46 -1.82
CA THR A 66 5.14 -1.76 -2.08
C THR A 66 4.17 -2.92 -1.88
N GLY A 67 3.33 -2.88 -0.84
CA GLY A 67 2.31 -3.89 -0.58
C GLY A 67 1.25 -3.95 -1.67
N LEU A 68 0.73 -2.80 -2.09
CA LEU A 68 -0.23 -2.70 -3.20
C LEU A 68 0.37 -3.23 -4.51
N THR A 69 1.63 -2.89 -4.80
CA THR A 69 2.34 -3.39 -5.99
C THR A 69 2.54 -4.91 -5.95
N ALA A 70 2.86 -5.47 -4.77
CA ALA A 70 2.99 -6.91 -4.58
C ALA A 70 1.66 -7.67 -4.78
N MET A 71 0.53 -6.99 -4.55
CA MET A 71 -0.82 -7.52 -4.80
C MET A 71 -1.26 -7.42 -6.26
N GLY A 72 -0.41 -6.88 -7.15
CA GLY A 72 -0.68 -6.78 -8.59
C GLY A 72 -1.37 -5.48 -9.02
N LEU A 73 -1.46 -4.47 -8.14
CA LEU A 73 -1.92 -3.13 -8.52
C LEU A 73 -0.76 -2.30 -9.06
N HIS A 74 -1.07 -1.38 -9.98
CA HIS A 74 -0.05 -0.58 -10.66
C HIS A 74 -0.18 0.90 -10.33
N ILE A 75 0.80 1.43 -9.60
CA ILE A 75 0.89 2.84 -9.24
C ILE A 75 1.38 3.66 -10.43
N ASP A 76 0.79 4.84 -10.64
CA ASP A 76 1.12 5.73 -11.74
C ASP A 76 2.56 6.23 -11.63
N ASN A 77 3.37 6.02 -12.69
CA ASN A 77 4.77 6.38 -12.73
C ASN A 77 5.08 7.64 -13.56
N ARG A 78 4.08 8.49 -13.85
CA ARG A 78 4.30 9.82 -14.43
C ARG A 78 5.26 10.64 -13.56
N LEU A 79 6.07 11.49 -14.19
CA LEU A 79 7.18 12.22 -13.54
C LEU A 79 6.73 12.98 -12.28
N LEU A 80 5.59 13.67 -12.35
CA LEU A 80 5.05 14.44 -11.23
C LEU A 80 4.76 13.55 -10.01
N TYR A 81 4.10 12.42 -10.21
CA TYR A 81 3.77 11.49 -9.12
C TYR A 81 5.02 10.83 -8.55
N ARG A 82 5.99 10.47 -9.40
CA ARG A 82 7.30 9.97 -8.96
C ARG A 82 8.01 10.95 -8.04
N LEU A 83 8.04 12.23 -8.42
CA LEU A 83 8.70 13.26 -7.62
C LEU A 83 7.97 13.49 -6.29
N LYS A 84 6.64 13.58 -6.32
CA LYS A 84 5.80 13.72 -5.12
C LYS A 84 6.04 12.56 -4.15
N ARG A 85 6.06 11.31 -4.64
CA ARG A 85 6.37 10.12 -3.82
C ARG A 85 7.78 10.15 -3.26
N ALA A 86 8.79 10.45 -4.07
CA ALA A 86 10.18 10.50 -3.62
C ALA A 86 10.36 11.52 -2.48
N LEU A 87 9.70 12.67 -2.57
CA LEU A 87 9.68 13.66 -1.49
C LEU A 87 9.03 13.09 -0.23
N TYR A 88 7.85 12.47 -0.34
CA TYR A 88 7.18 11.87 0.81
C TYR A 88 8.01 10.81 1.50
N TYR A 89 8.59 9.88 0.73
CA TYR A 89 9.44 8.82 1.28
C TYR A 89 10.61 9.41 2.07
N TYR A 90 11.29 10.41 1.50
CA TYR A 90 12.42 11.05 2.17
C TYR A 90 12.00 11.76 3.46
N THR A 91 10.89 12.52 3.43
CA THR A 91 10.41 13.24 4.61
C THR A 91 9.96 12.28 5.71
N GLU A 92 9.28 11.20 5.34
CA GLU A 92 8.76 10.20 6.26
C GLU A 92 9.88 9.37 6.89
N ASP A 93 10.90 9.00 6.10
CA ASP A 93 12.08 8.29 6.60
C ASP A 93 12.88 9.16 7.59
N THR A 94 13.08 10.44 7.24
CA THR A 94 13.76 11.41 8.12
C THR A 94 12.99 11.62 9.44
N GLU A 95 11.67 11.75 9.37
CA GLU A 95 10.83 11.93 10.55
C GLU A 95 10.84 10.69 11.45
N ARG A 96 10.72 9.49 10.88
CA ARG A 96 10.83 8.23 11.64
C ARG A 96 12.19 8.08 12.31
N ALA A 97 13.27 8.41 11.60
CA ALA A 97 14.62 8.39 12.15
C ALA A 97 14.78 9.36 13.32
N ASN A 98 14.24 10.57 13.22
CA ASN A 98 14.27 11.58 14.29
C ASN A 98 13.47 11.15 15.54
N LEU A 99 12.40 10.37 15.36
CA LEU A 99 11.61 9.81 16.45
C LEU A 99 12.23 8.55 17.08
N GLY A 100 13.40 8.12 16.60
CA GLY A 100 14.09 6.93 17.10
C GLY A 100 13.49 5.61 16.60
N CYS A 101 12.52 5.65 15.68
CA CYS A 101 11.95 4.47 15.05
C CYS A 101 12.84 4.02 13.89
N ASN A 102 13.63 2.97 14.12
CA ASN A 102 14.53 2.43 13.11
C ASN A 102 13.79 1.48 12.16
N ARG A 103 14.25 1.38 10.90
CA ARG A 103 13.63 0.60 9.81
C ARG A 103 13.40 -0.88 10.17
N SER A 104 14.15 -1.39 11.14
CA SER A 104 14.11 -2.77 11.65
C SER A 104 12.91 -3.09 12.54
N ASP A 105 12.27 -2.09 13.14
CA ASP A 105 11.16 -2.28 14.10
C ASP A 105 9.78 -2.30 13.40
N SER A 106 9.73 -1.77 12.18
CA SER A 106 8.56 -1.84 11.31
C SER A 106 8.27 -3.32 10.97
N LYS A 107 7.13 -3.85 11.44
CA LYS A 107 6.56 -5.13 10.98
C LYS A 107 6.71 -5.19 9.47
N CYS A 108 7.45 -6.20 8.97
CA CYS A 108 7.80 -6.27 7.56
C CYS A 108 6.51 -6.17 6.72
N THR A 109 6.47 -5.27 5.73
CA THR A 109 5.33 -5.07 4.82
C THR A 109 4.80 -6.41 4.29
N ARG A 110 5.73 -7.31 3.95
CA ARG A 110 5.40 -8.64 3.46
C ARG A 110 4.62 -9.48 4.46
N THR A 111 4.88 -9.38 5.77
CA THR A 111 4.10 -10.10 6.81
C THR A 111 2.70 -9.53 7.00
N ILE A 112 2.54 -8.20 6.92
CA ILE A 112 1.25 -7.52 7.05
C ILE A 112 0.29 -7.95 5.92
N PHE A 113 0.80 -7.97 4.68
CA PHE A 113 -0.01 -8.36 3.52
C PHE A 113 -0.06 -9.88 3.28
N ALA A 114 0.90 -10.67 3.77
CA ALA A 114 0.89 -12.13 3.62
C ALA A 114 -0.30 -12.77 4.33
N ASP A 115 -0.65 -12.31 5.53
CA ASP A 115 -1.79 -12.84 6.29
C ASP A 115 -3.10 -12.59 5.53
N ARG A 116 -3.28 -11.40 4.94
CA ARG A 116 -4.42 -11.11 4.07
C ARG A 116 -4.40 -11.94 2.78
N TYR A 117 -3.25 -12.07 2.13
CA TYR A 117 -3.11 -12.88 0.91
C TYR A 117 -3.47 -14.36 1.17
N GLN A 118 -3.10 -14.89 2.35
CA GLN A 118 -3.48 -16.23 2.78
C GLN A 118 -4.98 -16.39 3.03
N ARG A 119 -5.63 -15.34 3.54
CA ARG A 119 -7.08 -15.33 3.83
C ARG A 119 -7.96 -15.01 2.61
N MET A 120 -7.42 -14.36 1.58
CA MET A 120 -8.13 -14.13 0.32
C MET A 120 -8.32 -15.47 -0.40
N ASN A 121 -9.51 -16.05 -0.27
CA ASN A 121 -9.89 -17.29 -0.95
C ASN A 121 -9.51 -17.22 -2.44
N HIS A 122 -8.68 -18.17 -2.85
CA HIS A 122 -8.05 -18.39 -4.15
C HIS A 122 -9.03 -18.50 -5.35
N GLN A 123 -9.90 -17.53 -5.61
CA GLN A 123 -10.76 -17.54 -6.79
C GLN A 123 -10.02 -17.18 -8.10
N LEU A 124 -8.78 -16.69 -8.00
CA LEU A 124 -7.87 -16.43 -9.13
C LEU A 124 -6.60 -17.30 -9.10
N ARG A 125 -6.58 -18.37 -8.31
CA ARG A 125 -5.51 -19.38 -8.43
C ARG A 125 -5.88 -20.22 -9.65
N ASP A 126 -5.04 -20.12 -10.69
CA ASP A 126 -5.12 -20.94 -11.90
C ASP A 126 -5.40 -22.41 -11.51
N GLN A 127 -6.65 -22.86 -11.71
CA GLN A 127 -7.12 -24.20 -11.36
C GLN A 127 -6.54 -25.27 -12.28
N ARG A 128 -5.69 -24.88 -13.24
CA ARG A 128 -5.13 -25.81 -14.20
C ARG A 128 -4.19 -26.79 -13.50
N PRO A 129 -4.46 -28.10 -13.61
CA PRO A 129 -3.59 -29.11 -13.04
C PRO A 129 -2.21 -29.09 -13.74
N GLU A 130 -1.16 -29.42 -12.97
CA GLU A 130 0.27 -29.35 -13.35
C GLU A 130 0.60 -29.87 -14.76
N HIS A 131 -0.13 -30.88 -15.24
CA HIS A 131 0.12 -31.53 -16.52
C HIS A 131 -0.22 -30.68 -17.75
N TRP A 132 -0.99 -29.59 -17.61
CA TRP A 132 -1.32 -28.69 -18.73
C TRP A 132 -0.32 -27.53 -18.91
N ARG A 133 0.65 -27.37 -18.01
CA ARG A 133 1.66 -26.29 -18.10
C ARG A 133 2.82 -26.58 -19.04
N LYS A 134 2.97 -27.83 -19.52
CA LYS A 134 4.13 -28.27 -20.33
C LYS A 134 3.94 -28.17 -21.84
N TYR A 135 2.79 -27.69 -22.32
CA TYR A 135 2.43 -27.73 -23.74
C TYR A 135 2.16 -26.36 -24.38
N LEU A 136 2.67 -25.28 -23.77
CA LEU A 136 2.66 -23.92 -24.32
C LEU A 136 4.08 -23.41 -24.51
#